data_AF-A0A1C5TZP4-F1
#
_entry.id   AF-A0A1C5TZP4-F1
#
_cell.length_a   1.000
_cell.length_b   1.000
_cell.length_c   1.000
_cell.angle_alpha   90.00
_cell.angle_beta   90.00
_cell.angle_gamma   90.00
#
_symmetry.space_group_name_H-M   'P 1'
#
loop_
_entity.id
_entity.type
_entity.pdbx_description
1 polymer ?
#
loop_
_entity_poly.entity_id
_entity_poly.type
_entity_poly.pdbx_seq_one_letter_code
_entity_poly.pdbx_strand_id
1 'polypeptide(L)'
;MRVSLWVYFAVLLGITNFPYLCHLAELPPAAYILLSPVAVLAFLWINVKPTWNKRFDRFQAMFDGRELLILFLMVFCVDLWVSIRTGITVFSGGQGYGWWITNLIVSILGILVLAWNGLVRIFVTSGQVGITRRIVLLLLWWMPIVNLVLVFQICRIVRLEYEMETDKMELNAVRQESELCRTKYPLLLVHGVFFRDMKYFNYWGRIPKELKKNGAVLFYGNQQSAASVEKSAEELKARMLQVLEETGAEKLNVIAHSKGGLDTRYAISRLGAAPYVASLTTINTPHRGCGFADYLLQKLPAGFRNFLAKKYNSALRKFGDKDPDFLGAVQDLTASRCAELNQLMPDSEKVFYQSTASCMKNFFSAPFPLNFSHGFVKHFDRENDGLVSLEAAKWGSRCRVLTPPGRKGISHGDMIDLFRKNLKGFDVREFYVDLVSDLKKQGF
;
A
#
# COMPACT_ATOMS: atom_id res chain seq x y z
N MET A 1 -30.03 -5.39 -12.93
CA MET A 1 -30.42 -6.35 -11.86
C MET A 1 -29.18 -7.08 -11.38
N ARG A 2 -28.79 -6.92 -10.11
CA ARG A 2 -27.76 -7.76 -9.50
C ARG A 2 -28.38 -9.15 -9.34
N VAL A 3 -27.83 -10.18 -9.97
CA VAL A 3 -28.16 -11.56 -9.55
C VAL A 3 -27.78 -11.63 -8.07
N SER A 4 -28.77 -11.89 -7.24
CA SER A 4 -28.59 -11.91 -5.79
C SER A 4 -27.64 -13.04 -5.45
N LEU A 5 -26.71 -12.82 -4.52
CA LEU A 5 -25.82 -13.86 -3.99
C LEU A 5 -26.60 -15.12 -3.57
N TRP A 6 -27.84 -14.92 -3.10
CA TRP A 6 -28.80 -15.96 -2.77
C TRP A 6 -29.16 -16.92 -3.92
N VAL A 7 -29.18 -16.45 -5.17
CA VAL A 7 -29.43 -17.29 -6.34
C VAL A 7 -28.28 -18.26 -6.55
N TYR A 8 -27.04 -17.77 -6.53
CA TYR A 8 -25.86 -18.63 -6.65
C TYR A 8 -25.71 -19.57 -5.47
N PHE A 9 -26.04 -19.11 -4.27
CA PHE A 9 -26.09 -19.97 -3.09
C PHE A 9 -27.09 -21.13 -3.27
N ALA A 10 -28.32 -20.86 -3.68
CA ALA A 10 -29.34 -21.90 -3.90
C ALA A 10 -28.93 -22.90 -4.99
N VAL A 11 -28.37 -22.42 -6.11
CA VAL A 11 -27.85 -23.28 -7.17
C VAL A 11 -26.71 -24.16 -6.67
N LEU A 12 -25.77 -23.59 -5.91
CA LEU A 12 -24.65 -24.34 -5.34
C LEU A 12 -25.11 -25.42 -4.35
N LEU A 13 -26.09 -25.14 -3.49
CA LEU A 13 -26.66 -26.16 -2.59
C LEU A 13 -27.26 -27.33 -3.37
N GLY A 14 -27.95 -27.03 -4.48
CA GLY A 14 -28.49 -28.06 -5.37
C GLY A 14 -27.40 -28.91 -6.01
N ILE A 15 -26.27 -28.30 -6.37
CA ILE A 15 -25.12 -28.99 -6.97
C ILE A 15 -24.35 -29.82 -5.93
N THR A 16 -24.04 -29.26 -4.76
CA THR A 16 -23.25 -29.95 -3.73
C THR A 16 -24.01 -31.07 -3.06
N ASN A 17 -25.35 -31.01 -3.05
CA ASN A 17 -26.23 -32.06 -2.55
C ASN A 17 -26.95 -32.82 -3.67
N PHE A 18 -26.43 -32.76 -4.91
CA PHE A 18 -27.09 -33.37 -6.07
C PHE A 18 -27.38 -34.87 -5.88
N PRO A 19 -26.43 -35.71 -5.39
CA PRO A 19 -26.72 -37.13 -5.12
C PRO A 19 -27.84 -37.34 -4.09
N TYR A 20 -27.88 -36.53 -3.02
CA TYR A 20 -28.95 -36.59 -2.03
C TYR A 20 -30.31 -36.20 -2.63
N LEU A 21 -30.38 -35.12 -3.41
CA LEU A 21 -31.62 -34.66 -4.04
C LEU A 21 -32.16 -35.67 -5.05
N CYS A 22 -31.29 -36.30 -5.84
CA CYS A 22 -31.72 -37.33 -6.77
C CYS A 22 -32.19 -38.61 -6.07
N HIS A 23 -31.59 -38.96 -4.93
CA HIS A 23 -32.09 -40.05 -4.09
C HIS A 23 -33.47 -39.74 -3.51
N LEU A 24 -33.66 -38.53 -2.97
CA LEU A 24 -34.93 -38.07 -2.40
C LEU A 24 -36.07 -38.04 -3.43
N ALA A 25 -35.74 -37.73 -4.69
CA ALA A 25 -36.68 -37.67 -5.80
C ALA A 25 -36.85 -39.00 -6.56
N GLU A 26 -36.23 -40.10 -6.08
CA GLU A 26 -36.29 -41.43 -6.70
C GLU A 26 -35.95 -41.43 -8.20
N LEU A 27 -35.00 -40.58 -8.61
CA LEU A 27 -34.68 -40.39 -10.02
C LEU A 27 -33.96 -41.62 -10.62
N PRO A 28 -34.30 -42.03 -11.85
CA PRO A 28 -33.63 -43.15 -12.52
C PRO A 28 -32.18 -42.77 -12.91
N PRO A 29 -31.27 -43.76 -13.07
CA PRO A 29 -29.87 -43.50 -13.45
C PRO A 29 -29.69 -42.66 -14.73
N ALA A 30 -30.61 -42.77 -15.69
CA ALA A 30 -30.60 -41.94 -16.90
C ALA A 30 -30.74 -40.43 -16.61
N ALA A 31 -31.52 -40.06 -15.59
CA ALA A 31 -31.67 -38.67 -15.16
C ALA A 31 -30.37 -38.12 -14.54
N TYR A 32 -29.61 -38.94 -13.82
CA TYR A 32 -28.29 -38.54 -13.30
C TYR A 32 -27.34 -38.16 -14.44
N ILE A 33 -27.28 -38.97 -15.50
CA ILE A 33 -26.40 -38.75 -16.65
C ILE A 33 -26.78 -37.45 -17.38
N LEU A 34 -28.08 -37.17 -17.51
CA LEU A 34 -28.57 -36.01 -18.23
C LEU A 34 -28.40 -34.69 -17.45
N LEU A 35 -28.59 -34.72 -16.13
CA LEU A 35 -28.54 -33.52 -15.27
C LEU A 35 -27.13 -33.17 -14.78
N SER A 36 -26.22 -34.15 -14.66
CA SER A 36 -24.85 -33.91 -14.17
C SER A 36 -24.07 -32.89 -15.02
N PRO A 37 -24.10 -32.91 -16.38
CA PRO A 37 -23.43 -31.90 -17.19
C PRO A 37 -23.96 -30.48 -16.94
N VAL A 38 -25.28 -30.34 -16.74
CA VAL A 38 -25.91 -29.04 -16.44
C VAL A 38 -25.44 -28.51 -15.09
N ALA A 39 -25.40 -29.38 -14.06
CA ALA A 39 -24.87 -29.04 -12.74
C ALA A 39 -23.39 -28.63 -12.80
N VAL A 40 -22.56 -29.35 -13.56
CA VAL A 40 -21.15 -29.03 -13.77
C VAL A 40 -20.97 -27.70 -14.50
N LEU A 41 -21.73 -27.44 -15.56
CA LEU A 41 -21.66 -26.17 -16.30
C LEU A 41 -22.09 -24.98 -15.42
N ALA A 42 -23.15 -25.14 -14.63
CA ALA A 42 -23.58 -24.13 -13.67
C ALA A 42 -22.51 -23.90 -12.59
N PHE A 43 -21.89 -24.96 -12.08
CA PHE A 43 -20.79 -24.87 -11.12
C PHE A 43 -19.57 -24.13 -11.67
N LEU A 44 -19.16 -24.46 -12.90
CA LEU A 44 -18.06 -23.79 -13.60
C LEU A 44 -18.38 -22.32 -13.84
N TRP A 45 -19.61 -22.00 -14.26
CA TRP A 45 -20.06 -20.63 -14.46
C TRP A 45 -19.95 -19.80 -13.18
N ILE A 46 -20.45 -20.31 -12.05
CA ILE A 46 -20.37 -19.62 -10.76
C ILE A 46 -18.90 -19.43 -10.33
N ASN A 47 -18.06 -20.44 -10.57
CA ASN A 47 -16.63 -20.35 -10.27
C ASN A 47 -15.89 -19.33 -11.13
N VAL A 48 -16.28 -19.15 -12.39
CA VAL A 48 -15.69 -18.14 -13.27
C VAL A 48 -16.22 -16.75 -12.93
N LYS A 49 -17.55 -16.62 -12.81
CA LYS A 49 -18.26 -15.34 -12.70
C LYS A 49 -19.23 -15.31 -11.49
N PRO A 50 -18.71 -15.24 -10.26
CA PRO A 50 -19.51 -15.27 -9.03
C PRO A 50 -20.27 -13.95 -8.78
N THR A 51 -20.06 -12.91 -9.60
CA THR A 51 -20.84 -11.68 -9.55
C THR A 51 -21.29 -11.24 -10.93
N TRP A 52 -22.44 -10.55 -10.98
CA TRP A 52 -22.96 -10.00 -12.23
C TRP A 52 -22.44 -8.58 -12.49
N ASN A 53 -21.11 -8.46 -12.68
CA ASN A 53 -20.48 -7.22 -13.14
C ASN A 53 -20.01 -7.35 -14.60
N LYS A 54 -19.92 -6.22 -15.31
CA LYS A 54 -19.34 -6.12 -16.67
C LYS A 54 -17.83 -5.86 -16.66
N ARG A 55 -17.24 -5.55 -15.50
CA ARG A 55 -15.80 -5.26 -15.36
C ARG A 55 -14.98 -6.54 -15.35
N PHE A 56 -13.89 -6.57 -16.12
CA PHE A 56 -12.90 -7.64 -16.17
C PHE A 56 -11.53 -7.08 -15.80
N ASP A 57 -11.40 -6.57 -14.58
CA ASP A 57 -10.15 -6.03 -14.06
C ASP A 57 -9.70 -6.76 -12.78
N ARG A 58 -8.47 -6.46 -12.37
CA ARG A 58 -7.86 -7.04 -11.16
C ARG A 58 -8.72 -6.86 -9.91
N PHE A 59 -9.37 -5.72 -9.74
CA PHE A 59 -10.18 -5.43 -8.55
C PHE A 59 -11.48 -6.22 -8.57
N GLN A 60 -12.09 -6.38 -9.74
CA GLN A 60 -13.25 -7.26 -9.88
C GLN A 60 -12.89 -8.72 -9.61
N ALA A 61 -11.77 -9.23 -10.15
CA ALA A 61 -11.30 -10.58 -9.86
C ALA A 61 -11.05 -10.81 -8.34
N MET A 62 -10.53 -9.79 -7.65
CA MET A 62 -10.34 -9.80 -6.20
C MET A 62 -11.67 -9.89 -5.44
N PHE A 63 -12.64 -9.06 -5.85
CA PHE A 63 -13.98 -9.04 -5.25
C PHE A 63 -14.74 -10.33 -5.49
N ASP A 64 -14.67 -10.87 -6.71
CA ASP A 64 -15.20 -12.17 -7.07
C ASP A 64 -14.61 -13.29 -6.21
N GLY A 65 -13.31 -13.23 -5.92
CA GLY A 65 -12.67 -14.15 -4.99
C GLY A 65 -13.27 -14.11 -3.58
N ARG A 66 -13.62 -12.91 -3.09
CA ARG A 66 -14.33 -12.74 -1.81
C ARG A 66 -15.73 -13.35 -1.86
N GLU A 67 -16.48 -13.13 -2.93
CA GLU A 67 -17.84 -13.67 -3.07
C GLU A 67 -17.84 -15.20 -3.11
N LEU A 68 -16.84 -15.82 -3.76
CA LEU A 68 -16.63 -17.28 -3.71
C LEU A 68 -16.37 -17.78 -2.28
N LEU A 69 -15.61 -17.03 -1.46
CA LEU A 69 -15.39 -17.41 -0.06
C LEU A 69 -16.64 -17.27 0.79
N ILE A 70 -17.51 -16.29 0.52
CA ILE A 70 -18.79 -16.16 1.22
C ILE A 70 -19.72 -17.31 0.84
N LEU A 71 -19.84 -17.61 -0.46
CA LEU A 71 -20.60 -18.76 -0.95
C LEU A 71 -20.09 -20.06 -0.34
N PHE A 72 -18.77 -20.26 -0.31
CA PHE A 72 -18.13 -21.39 0.38
C PHE A 72 -18.61 -21.51 1.83
N LEU A 73 -18.56 -20.43 2.63
CA LEU A 73 -18.97 -20.47 4.03
C LEU A 73 -20.45 -20.81 4.20
N MET A 74 -21.32 -20.21 3.37
CA MET A 74 -22.76 -20.47 3.42
C MET A 74 -23.08 -21.91 3.05
N VAL A 75 -22.51 -22.42 1.95
CA VAL A 75 -22.72 -23.80 1.46
C VAL A 75 -22.16 -24.80 2.47
N PHE A 76 -20.96 -24.55 3.01
CA PHE A 76 -20.35 -25.41 4.03
C PHE A 76 -21.25 -25.61 5.26
N CYS A 77 -21.87 -24.54 5.76
CA CYS A 77 -22.76 -24.64 6.93
C CYS A 77 -23.98 -25.54 6.65
N VAL A 78 -24.60 -25.42 5.48
CA VAL A 78 -25.76 -26.23 5.11
C VAL A 78 -25.36 -27.66 4.78
N ASP A 79 -24.31 -27.86 3.98
CA ASP A 79 -23.81 -29.19 3.62
C ASP A 79 -23.38 -29.99 4.84
N LEU A 80 -22.75 -29.34 5.83
CA LEU A 80 -22.41 -29.96 7.11
C LEU A 80 -23.66 -30.42 7.85
N TRP A 81 -24.68 -29.56 7.93
CA TRP A 81 -25.95 -29.91 8.57
C TRP A 81 -26.66 -31.06 7.84
N VAL A 82 -26.76 -31.01 6.50
CA VAL A 82 -27.34 -32.07 5.67
C VAL A 82 -26.59 -33.37 5.92
N SER A 83 -25.26 -33.36 5.81
CA SER A 83 -24.42 -34.56 5.97
C SER A 83 -24.57 -35.20 7.35
N ILE A 84 -24.66 -34.42 8.42
CA ILE A 84 -24.90 -34.92 9.78
C ILE A 84 -26.30 -35.53 9.88
N ARG A 85 -27.33 -34.82 9.41
CA ARG A 85 -28.73 -35.29 9.50
C ARG A 85 -28.96 -36.57 8.71
N THR A 86 -28.51 -36.62 7.47
CA THR A 86 -28.61 -37.81 6.62
C THR A 86 -27.70 -38.93 7.11
N GLY A 87 -26.54 -38.60 7.70
CA GLY A 87 -25.66 -39.56 8.33
C GLY A 87 -26.36 -40.30 9.46
N ILE A 88 -26.99 -39.57 10.39
CA ILE A 88 -27.76 -40.17 11.49
C ILE A 88 -28.79 -41.19 10.96
N THR A 89 -29.54 -40.83 9.91
CA THR A 89 -30.55 -41.73 9.32
C THR A 89 -29.95 -42.98 8.67
N VAL A 90 -28.82 -42.83 7.96
CA VAL A 90 -28.14 -43.94 7.28
C VAL A 90 -27.53 -44.91 8.29
N PHE A 91 -26.87 -44.39 9.34
CA PHE A 91 -26.29 -45.21 10.40
C PHE A 91 -27.35 -45.88 11.27
N SER A 92 -28.47 -45.20 11.56
CA SER A 92 -29.56 -45.82 12.33
C SER A 92 -30.32 -46.88 11.53
N GLY A 93 -30.50 -46.66 10.23
CA GLY A 93 -31.24 -47.55 9.35
C GLY A 93 -30.41 -48.69 8.74
N GLY A 94 -29.08 -48.59 8.77
CA GLY A 94 -28.17 -49.59 8.22
C GLY A 94 -28.20 -49.71 6.70
N GLN A 95 -28.79 -48.74 5.98
CA GLN A 95 -28.91 -48.74 4.52
C GLN A 95 -28.64 -47.34 3.96
N GLY A 96 -28.28 -47.24 2.67
CA GLY A 96 -28.07 -45.96 1.99
C GLY A 96 -26.64 -45.40 2.05
N TYR A 97 -25.66 -46.18 2.50
CA TYR A 97 -24.25 -45.75 2.57
C TYR A 97 -23.69 -45.26 1.23
N GLY A 98 -24.07 -45.89 0.11
CA GLY A 98 -23.55 -45.54 -1.22
C GLY A 98 -23.86 -44.10 -1.60
N TRP A 99 -25.13 -43.71 -1.63
CA TRP A 99 -25.52 -42.35 -2.00
C TRP A 99 -25.02 -41.32 -0.99
N TRP A 100 -24.96 -41.68 0.30
CA TRP A 100 -24.48 -40.77 1.34
C TRP A 100 -22.99 -40.47 1.20
N ILE A 101 -22.16 -41.49 0.96
CA ILE A 101 -20.73 -41.32 0.68
C ILE A 101 -20.51 -40.53 -0.61
N THR A 102 -21.26 -40.82 -1.67
CA THR A 102 -21.17 -40.05 -2.92
C THR A 102 -21.54 -38.58 -2.71
N ASN A 103 -22.62 -38.30 -1.97
CA ASN A 103 -23.00 -36.93 -1.62
C ASN A 103 -21.88 -36.23 -0.86
N LEU A 104 -21.35 -36.87 0.18
CA LEU A 104 -20.26 -36.32 0.99
C LEU A 104 -19.04 -35.96 0.14
N ILE A 105 -18.64 -36.84 -0.79
CA ILE A 105 -17.52 -36.59 -1.71
C ILE A 105 -17.83 -35.39 -2.62
N VAL A 106 -19.01 -35.34 -3.24
CA VAL A 106 -19.42 -34.24 -4.13
C VAL A 106 -19.47 -32.91 -3.36
N SER A 107 -20.07 -32.89 -2.16
CA SER A 107 -20.12 -31.70 -1.32
C SER A 107 -18.71 -31.23 -0.95
N ILE A 108 -17.84 -32.13 -0.45
CA ILE A 108 -16.46 -31.80 -0.06
C ILE A 108 -15.66 -31.25 -1.26
N LEU A 109 -15.71 -31.90 -2.42
CA LEU A 109 -15.00 -31.43 -3.61
C LEU A 109 -15.53 -30.06 -4.08
N GLY A 110 -16.84 -29.88 -4.08
CA GLY A 110 -17.49 -28.63 -4.45
C GLY A 110 -17.04 -27.46 -3.56
N ILE A 111 -17.10 -27.61 -2.24
CA ILE A 111 -16.68 -26.56 -1.29
C ILE A 111 -15.18 -26.29 -1.38
N LEU A 112 -14.34 -27.30 -1.61
CA LEU A 112 -12.89 -27.14 -1.73
C LEU A 112 -12.52 -26.32 -2.97
N VAL A 113 -13.18 -26.56 -4.10
CA VAL A 113 -12.94 -25.79 -5.33
C VAL A 113 -13.35 -24.32 -5.14
N LEU A 114 -14.51 -24.05 -4.51
CA LEU A 114 -14.95 -22.68 -4.21
C LEU A 114 -13.93 -21.96 -3.31
N ALA A 115 -13.50 -22.61 -2.23
CA ALA A 115 -12.54 -22.06 -1.29
C ALA A 115 -11.19 -21.75 -1.98
N TRP A 116 -10.63 -22.72 -2.71
CA TRP A 116 -9.34 -22.56 -3.38
C TRP A 116 -9.37 -21.50 -4.46
N ASN A 117 -10.40 -21.48 -5.31
CA ASN A 117 -10.56 -20.46 -6.34
C ASN A 117 -10.68 -19.06 -5.72
N GLY A 118 -11.48 -18.90 -4.67
CA GLY A 118 -11.61 -17.66 -3.92
C GLY A 118 -10.28 -17.17 -3.33
N LEU A 119 -9.54 -18.07 -2.65
CA LEU A 119 -8.26 -17.76 -2.03
C LEU A 119 -7.18 -17.40 -3.06
N VAL A 120 -7.06 -18.17 -4.14
CA VAL A 120 -6.07 -17.91 -5.20
C VAL A 120 -6.31 -16.53 -5.82
N ARG A 121 -7.56 -16.22 -6.18
CA ARG A 121 -7.91 -14.89 -6.70
C ARG A 121 -7.47 -13.80 -5.74
N ILE A 122 -7.83 -13.89 -4.46
CA ILE A 122 -7.46 -12.88 -3.46
C ILE A 122 -5.94 -12.79 -3.28
N PHE A 123 -5.23 -13.92 -3.22
CA PHE A 123 -3.78 -13.94 -2.98
C PHE A 123 -2.99 -13.38 -4.16
N VAL A 124 -3.47 -13.57 -5.38
CA VAL A 124 -2.83 -13.01 -6.57
C VAL A 124 -3.19 -11.52 -6.75
N THR A 125 -4.41 -11.12 -6.40
CA THR A 125 -4.93 -9.79 -6.77
C THR A 125 -4.92 -8.77 -5.63
N SER A 126 -5.02 -9.15 -4.35
CA SER A 126 -5.06 -8.18 -3.24
C SER A 126 -3.66 -7.71 -2.85
N GLY A 127 -3.48 -6.39 -2.77
CA GLY A 127 -2.29 -5.78 -2.17
C GLY A 127 -2.36 -5.65 -0.64
N GLN A 128 -3.57 -5.67 -0.05
CA GLN A 128 -3.77 -5.29 1.35
C GLN A 128 -3.79 -6.46 2.35
N VAL A 129 -4.02 -7.70 1.91
CA VAL A 129 -4.06 -8.87 2.81
C VAL A 129 -2.74 -9.06 3.56
N GLY A 130 -1.61 -8.77 2.90
CA GLY A 130 -0.26 -8.89 3.43
C GLY A 130 0.25 -10.33 3.50
N ILE A 131 1.57 -10.51 3.41
CA ILE A 131 2.20 -11.84 3.32
C ILE A 131 1.97 -12.69 4.59
N THR A 132 2.00 -12.07 5.76
CA THR A 132 1.84 -12.78 7.05
C THR A 132 0.52 -13.53 7.12
N ARG A 133 -0.59 -12.91 6.72
CA ARG A 133 -1.91 -13.57 6.77
C ARG A 133 -2.01 -14.72 5.77
N ARG A 134 -1.38 -14.57 4.60
CA ARG A 134 -1.31 -15.64 3.60
C ARG A 134 -0.58 -16.86 4.15
N ILE A 135 0.58 -16.64 4.77
CA ILE A 135 1.38 -17.71 5.39
C ILE A 135 0.61 -18.34 6.56
N VAL A 136 0.02 -17.55 7.45
CA VAL A 136 -0.73 -18.08 8.60
C VAL A 136 -1.92 -18.94 8.14
N LEU A 137 -2.67 -18.51 7.11
CA LEU A 137 -3.75 -19.31 6.55
C LEU A 137 -3.24 -20.63 5.96
N LEU A 138 -2.10 -20.61 5.26
CA LEU A 138 -1.50 -21.82 4.69
C LEU A 138 -0.92 -22.77 5.74
N LEU A 139 -0.40 -22.27 6.85
CA LEU A 139 0.16 -23.11 7.93
C LEU A 139 -0.92 -23.67 8.86
N LEU A 140 -1.99 -22.90 9.09
CA LEU A 140 -3.08 -23.26 10.01
C LEU A 140 -4.32 -23.77 9.27
N TRP A 141 -4.17 -24.22 8.01
CA TRP A 141 -5.26 -24.69 7.15
C TRP A 141 -6.05 -25.88 7.76
N TRP A 142 -5.42 -26.66 8.65
CA TRP A 142 -6.04 -27.78 9.36
C TRP A 142 -6.86 -27.36 10.59
N MET A 143 -6.82 -26.10 11.01
CA MET A 143 -7.56 -25.56 12.16
C MET A 143 -8.82 -24.81 11.72
N PRO A 144 -10.03 -25.41 11.76
CA PRO A 144 -11.22 -24.84 11.13
C PRO A 144 -11.64 -23.49 11.76
N ILE A 145 -11.63 -23.40 13.10
CA ILE A 145 -12.05 -22.18 13.82
C ILE A 145 -11.12 -21.00 13.49
N VAL A 146 -9.81 -21.25 13.44
CA VAL A 146 -8.82 -20.22 13.10
C VAL A 146 -9.03 -19.75 11.66
N ASN A 147 -9.27 -20.67 10.74
CA ASN A 147 -9.50 -20.32 9.33
C ASN A 147 -10.79 -19.54 9.10
N LEU A 148 -11.87 -19.81 9.84
CA LEU A 148 -13.09 -19.01 9.79
C LEU A 148 -12.79 -17.54 10.15
N VAL A 149 -12.04 -17.31 11.23
CA VAL A 149 -11.63 -15.97 11.65
C VAL A 149 -10.74 -15.31 10.59
N LEU A 150 -9.76 -16.03 10.04
CA LEU A 150 -8.86 -15.51 9.02
C LEU A 150 -9.59 -15.17 7.71
N VAL A 151 -10.48 -16.04 7.23
CA VAL A 151 -11.30 -15.81 6.04
C VAL A 151 -12.18 -14.59 6.24
N PHE A 152 -12.83 -14.44 7.40
CA PHE A 152 -13.62 -13.25 7.71
C PHE A 152 -12.78 -11.97 7.66
N GLN A 153 -11.58 -11.98 8.26
CA GLN A 153 -10.66 -10.85 8.21
C GLN A 153 -10.21 -10.52 6.78
N ILE A 154 -9.85 -11.54 5.99
CA ILE A 154 -9.45 -11.39 4.59
C ILE A 154 -10.59 -10.80 3.75
N CYS A 155 -11.81 -11.33 3.89
CA CYS A 155 -12.99 -10.81 3.20
C CYS A 155 -13.25 -9.36 3.56
N ARG A 156 -13.06 -8.96 4.82
CA ARG A 156 -13.18 -7.56 5.24
C ARG A 156 -12.12 -6.67 4.60
N ILE A 157 -10.87 -7.12 4.55
CA ILE A 157 -9.77 -6.37 3.93
C ILE A 157 -10.00 -6.19 2.44
N VAL A 158 -10.36 -7.28 1.74
CA VAL A 158 -10.64 -7.26 0.30
C VAL A 158 -11.80 -6.33 -0.03
N ARG A 159 -12.86 -6.36 0.77
CA ARG A 159 -13.99 -5.44 0.60
C ARG A 159 -13.54 -3.98 0.69
N LEU A 160 -12.80 -3.63 1.74
CA LEU A 160 -12.30 -2.27 1.95
C LEU A 160 -11.28 -1.84 0.87
N GLU A 161 -10.45 -2.77 0.40
CA GLU A 161 -9.55 -2.52 -0.74
C GLU A 161 -10.33 -2.27 -2.03
N TYR A 162 -11.35 -3.08 -2.31
CA TYR A 162 -12.21 -2.91 -3.47
C TYR A 162 -12.91 -1.56 -3.44
N GLU A 163 -13.67 -1.26 -2.37
CA GLU A 163 -14.40 0.00 -2.19
C GLU A 163 -13.47 1.20 -2.40
N MET A 164 -12.32 1.24 -1.72
CA MET A 164 -11.39 2.37 -1.83
C MET A 164 -10.80 2.54 -3.24
N GLU A 165 -10.42 1.44 -3.90
CA GLU A 165 -9.83 1.53 -5.24
C GLU A 165 -10.88 1.80 -6.32
N THR A 166 -12.13 1.33 -6.16
CA THR A 166 -13.23 1.68 -7.07
C THR A 166 -13.64 3.13 -6.93
N ASP A 167 -13.83 3.62 -5.70
CA ASP A 167 -14.20 5.02 -5.42
C ASP A 167 -13.14 5.96 -6.02
N LYS A 168 -11.87 5.59 -5.87
CA LYS A 168 -10.74 6.29 -6.48
C LYS A 168 -10.77 6.31 -8.00
N MET A 169 -11.07 5.16 -8.62
CA MET A 169 -11.16 5.09 -10.08
C MET A 169 -12.29 5.98 -10.60
N GLU A 170 -13.45 5.97 -9.93
CA GLU A 170 -14.59 6.81 -10.28
C GLU A 170 -14.26 8.30 -10.07
N LEU A 171 -13.62 8.65 -8.95
CA LEU A 171 -13.19 10.00 -8.67
C LEU A 171 -12.21 10.54 -9.71
N ASN A 172 -11.24 9.72 -10.13
CA ASN A 172 -10.30 10.10 -11.20
C ASN A 172 -10.99 10.23 -12.55
N ALA A 173 -11.97 9.37 -12.87
CA ALA A 173 -12.72 9.46 -14.11
C ALA A 173 -13.49 10.78 -14.20
N VAL A 174 -14.09 11.23 -13.09
CA VAL A 174 -14.77 12.54 -13.00
C VAL A 174 -13.77 13.69 -13.12
N ARG A 175 -12.56 13.55 -12.57
CA ARG A 175 -11.53 14.60 -12.54
C ARG A 175 -10.67 14.68 -13.80
N GLN A 176 -10.76 13.70 -14.70
CA GLN A 176 -9.86 13.56 -15.85
C GLN A 176 -9.80 14.82 -16.71
N GLU A 177 -10.93 15.49 -16.93
CA GLU A 177 -11.01 16.71 -17.73
C GLU A 177 -10.46 17.96 -17.01
N SER A 178 -10.54 17.98 -15.67
CA SER A 178 -10.13 19.15 -14.87
C SER A 178 -8.62 19.30 -14.70
N GLU A 179 -7.86 18.24 -15.03
CA GLU A 179 -6.41 18.13 -14.87
C GLU A 179 -5.91 18.78 -13.57
N LEU A 180 -6.45 18.36 -12.42
CA LEU A 180 -6.24 19.02 -11.12
C LEU A 180 -4.77 19.24 -10.77
N CYS A 181 -3.88 18.37 -11.25
CA CYS A 181 -2.46 18.39 -10.95
C CYS A 181 -1.59 18.99 -12.09
N ARG A 182 -2.20 19.59 -13.11
CA ARG A 182 -1.48 20.31 -14.18
C ARG A 182 -1.03 21.70 -13.70
N THR A 183 0.13 21.75 -13.05
CA THR A 183 0.80 22.99 -12.60
C THR A 183 1.43 23.76 -13.76
N LYS A 184 1.72 25.04 -13.56
CA LYS A 184 2.45 25.88 -14.54
C LYS A 184 3.87 25.37 -14.75
N TYR A 185 4.56 25.02 -13.66
CA TYR A 185 5.91 24.46 -13.69
C TYR A 185 5.88 22.94 -13.44
N PRO A 186 6.74 22.14 -14.11
CA PRO A 186 6.85 20.71 -13.87
C PRO A 186 7.22 20.38 -12.42
N LEU A 187 6.79 19.22 -11.95
CA LEU A 187 7.11 18.74 -10.61
C LEU A 187 8.42 17.94 -10.62
N LEU A 188 9.29 18.21 -9.65
CA LEU A 188 10.47 17.42 -9.35
C LEU A 188 10.31 16.74 -8.00
N LEU A 189 10.23 15.41 -8.01
CA LEU A 189 10.16 14.60 -6.80
C LEU A 189 11.58 14.26 -6.32
N VAL A 190 11.92 14.65 -5.09
CA VAL A 190 13.27 14.50 -4.52
C VAL A 190 13.24 13.57 -3.31
N HIS A 191 13.78 12.37 -3.47
CA HIS A 191 13.80 11.34 -2.43
C HIS A 191 14.77 11.66 -1.27
N GLY A 192 14.62 10.95 -0.16
CA GLY A 192 15.52 11.04 0.99
C GLY A 192 16.59 9.94 1.01
N VAL A 193 17.05 9.61 2.22
CA VAL A 193 17.97 8.48 2.48
C VAL A 193 17.25 7.14 2.29
N PHE A 194 18.02 6.08 1.99
CA PHE A 194 17.69 4.64 1.98
C PHE A 194 17.55 3.96 0.62
N PHE A 195 16.95 4.57 -0.41
CA PHE A 195 16.93 4.00 -1.75
C PHE A 195 16.53 5.05 -2.79
N ARG A 196 17.03 4.88 -4.03
CA ARG A 196 16.84 5.80 -5.15
C ARG A 196 15.46 5.63 -5.81
N ASP A 197 15.08 6.64 -6.58
CA ASP A 197 14.02 6.54 -7.58
C ASP A 197 14.43 5.58 -8.71
N MET A 198 13.98 4.32 -8.63
CA MET A 198 14.28 3.29 -9.64
C MET A 198 13.06 2.98 -10.51
N LYS A 199 13.30 2.64 -11.79
CA LYS A 199 12.24 2.31 -12.78
C LYS A 199 11.28 1.20 -12.30
N TYR A 200 11.77 0.22 -11.54
CA TYR A 200 10.99 -0.94 -11.08
C TYR A 200 10.56 -0.87 -9.61
N PHE A 201 11.24 -0.08 -8.78
CA PHE A 201 10.89 0.13 -7.38
C PHE A 201 10.93 1.62 -7.06
N ASN A 202 9.79 2.27 -7.28
CA ASN A 202 9.65 3.71 -7.09
C ASN A 202 9.59 4.06 -5.59
N TYR A 203 10.40 5.02 -5.16
CA TYR A 203 10.43 5.58 -3.81
C TYR A 203 9.06 6.08 -3.35
N TRP A 204 8.31 6.67 -4.28
CA TRP A 204 7.01 7.31 -4.06
C TRP A 204 5.83 6.35 -4.20
N GLY A 205 6.07 5.03 -4.22
CA GLY A 205 5.02 4.02 -4.25
C GLY A 205 3.99 4.24 -5.37
N ARG A 206 2.70 4.38 -5.00
CA ARG A 206 1.58 4.61 -5.92
C ARG A 206 1.34 6.09 -6.28
N ILE A 207 2.02 7.03 -5.62
CA ILE A 207 1.77 8.48 -5.75
C ILE A 207 1.98 9.00 -7.18
N PRO A 208 3.10 8.70 -7.89
CA PRO A 208 3.35 9.30 -9.20
C PRO A 208 2.34 8.87 -10.26
N LYS A 209 1.84 7.62 -10.18
CA LYS A 209 0.80 7.14 -11.09
C LYS A 209 -0.50 7.93 -10.90
N GLU A 210 -0.83 8.28 -9.66
CA GLU A 210 -2.04 9.04 -9.36
C GLU A 210 -1.93 10.49 -9.83
N LEU A 211 -0.80 11.15 -9.54
CA LEU A 211 -0.55 12.51 -10.00
C LEU A 211 -0.59 12.63 -11.53
N LYS A 212 0.03 11.69 -12.24
CA LYS A 212 0.01 11.66 -13.72
C LYS A 212 -1.40 11.49 -14.29
N LYS A 213 -2.23 10.64 -13.68
CA LYS A 213 -3.64 10.49 -14.09
C LYS A 213 -4.42 11.80 -13.96
N ASN A 214 -4.01 12.68 -13.05
CA ASN A 214 -4.62 13.98 -12.81
C ASN A 214 -3.88 15.12 -13.55
N GLY A 215 -3.06 14.82 -14.57
CA GLY A 215 -2.46 15.81 -15.48
C GLY A 215 -1.05 16.29 -15.10
N ALA A 216 -0.46 15.78 -14.02
CA ALA A 216 0.87 16.21 -13.58
C ALA A 216 1.99 15.79 -14.54
N VAL A 217 2.91 16.72 -14.81
CA VAL A 217 4.20 16.44 -15.47
C VAL A 217 5.25 16.24 -14.38
N LEU A 218 5.81 15.03 -14.28
CA LEU A 218 6.68 14.62 -13.17
C LEU A 218 8.07 14.21 -13.64
N PHE A 219 9.08 14.67 -12.90
CA PHE A 219 10.47 14.25 -12.98
C PHE A 219 10.97 13.81 -11.59
N TYR A 220 12.09 13.10 -11.57
CA TYR A 220 12.74 12.63 -10.35
C TYR A 220 14.11 13.28 -10.19
N GLY A 221 14.49 13.56 -8.95
CA GLY A 221 15.77 14.18 -8.59
C GLY A 221 16.97 13.27 -8.88
N ASN A 222 16.80 11.95 -8.73
CA ASN A 222 17.81 10.94 -9.04
C ASN A 222 19.19 11.13 -8.34
N GLN A 223 19.28 11.97 -7.31
CA GLN A 223 20.50 12.18 -6.55
C GLN A 223 20.89 10.92 -5.76
N GLN A 224 22.14 10.81 -5.34
CA GLN A 224 22.59 9.71 -4.49
C GLN A 224 21.92 9.76 -3.12
N SER A 225 21.42 8.61 -2.66
CA SER A 225 20.60 8.55 -1.44
C SER A 225 21.41 8.60 -0.14
N ALA A 226 22.70 8.27 -0.19
CA ALA A 226 23.60 8.25 0.95
C ALA A 226 24.84 9.15 0.79
N ALA A 227 24.81 10.09 -0.15
CA ALA A 227 25.84 11.13 -0.20
C ALA A 227 25.54 12.24 0.83
N SER A 228 26.54 13.08 1.14
CA SER A 228 26.33 14.26 1.99
C SER A 228 25.32 15.22 1.35
N VAL A 229 24.75 16.12 2.15
CA VAL A 229 23.82 17.16 1.67
C VAL A 229 24.46 17.99 0.55
N GLU A 230 25.74 18.36 0.66
CA GLU A 230 26.39 19.18 -0.38
C GLU A 230 26.51 18.44 -1.71
N LYS A 231 26.99 17.19 -1.68
CA LYS A 231 27.15 16.37 -2.90
C LYS A 231 25.81 16.05 -3.56
N SER A 232 24.81 15.66 -2.77
CA SER A 232 23.45 15.42 -3.28
C SER A 232 22.86 16.69 -3.90
N ALA A 233 23.14 17.87 -3.35
CA ALA A 233 22.68 19.14 -3.88
C ALA A 233 23.31 19.51 -5.23
N GLU A 234 24.59 19.19 -5.44
CA GLU A 234 25.27 19.39 -6.74
C GLU A 234 24.63 18.54 -7.84
N GLU A 235 24.40 17.25 -7.56
CA GLU A 235 23.70 16.34 -8.47
C GLU A 235 22.28 16.83 -8.76
N LEU A 236 21.58 17.27 -7.71
CA LEU A 236 20.21 17.75 -7.84
C LEU A 236 20.13 19.03 -8.69
N LYS A 237 21.05 19.99 -8.50
CA LYS A 237 21.12 21.19 -9.34
C LYS A 237 21.34 20.81 -10.80
N ALA A 238 22.28 19.91 -11.09
CA ALA A 238 22.52 19.45 -12.45
C ALA A 238 21.26 18.80 -13.05
N ARG A 239 20.54 17.99 -12.27
CA ARG A 239 19.28 17.39 -12.70
C ARG A 239 18.19 18.43 -12.95
N MET A 240 18.06 19.45 -12.11
CA MET A 240 17.10 20.54 -12.33
C MET A 240 17.33 21.23 -13.68
N LEU A 241 18.58 21.59 -13.98
CA LEU A 241 18.95 22.22 -15.25
C LEU A 241 18.62 21.33 -16.45
N GLN A 242 18.93 20.04 -16.35
CA GLN A 242 18.60 19.07 -17.39
C GLN A 242 17.08 18.99 -17.65
N VAL A 243 16.26 18.96 -16.58
CA VAL A 243 14.79 18.93 -16.72
C VAL A 243 14.27 20.22 -17.37
N LEU A 244 14.82 21.38 -17.01
CA LEU A 244 14.43 22.65 -17.61
C LEU A 244 14.78 22.71 -19.10
N GLU A 245 15.95 22.20 -19.48
CA GLU A 245 16.35 22.05 -20.89
C GLU A 245 15.43 21.07 -21.64
N GLU A 246 15.12 19.91 -21.05
CA GLU A 246 14.22 18.89 -21.63
C GLU A 246 12.78 19.41 -21.83
N THR A 247 12.31 20.32 -20.97
CA THR A 247 10.90 20.76 -20.94
C THR A 247 10.66 22.15 -21.52
N GLY A 248 11.71 22.98 -21.62
CA GLY A 248 11.58 24.41 -21.93
C GLY A 248 10.91 25.23 -20.83
N ALA A 249 10.69 24.65 -19.63
CA ALA A 249 10.11 25.39 -18.51
C ALA A 249 11.13 26.36 -17.90
N GLU A 250 10.66 27.45 -17.30
CA GLU A 250 11.53 28.43 -16.63
C GLU A 250 11.93 28.00 -15.21
N LYS A 251 11.04 27.28 -14.52
CA LYS A 251 11.20 26.85 -13.13
C LYS A 251 10.61 25.47 -12.89
N LEU A 252 10.86 24.91 -11.71
CA LEU A 252 10.31 23.65 -11.21
C LEU A 252 9.59 23.82 -9.88
N ASN A 253 8.59 22.99 -9.64
CA ASN A 253 7.97 22.77 -8.34
C ASN A 253 8.59 21.55 -7.68
N VAL A 254 9.35 21.75 -6.61
CA VAL A 254 10.06 20.66 -5.95
C VAL A 254 9.25 20.13 -4.78
N ILE A 255 8.99 18.82 -4.76
CA ILE A 255 8.44 18.13 -3.60
C ILE A 255 9.51 17.16 -3.09
N ALA A 256 10.02 17.45 -1.91
CA ALA A 256 11.16 16.75 -1.34
C ALA A 256 10.79 16.04 -0.04
N HIS A 257 11.24 14.79 0.13
CA HIS A 257 10.96 14.01 1.32
C HIS A 257 12.22 13.79 2.16
N SER A 258 12.08 13.85 3.49
CA SER A 258 13.18 13.53 4.42
C SER A 258 14.45 14.35 4.11
N LYS A 259 15.63 13.73 4.03
CA LYS A 259 16.90 14.39 3.64
C LYS A 259 16.82 15.19 2.34
N GLY A 260 16.00 14.77 1.36
CA GLY A 260 15.87 15.48 0.09
C GLY A 260 15.46 16.95 0.23
N GLY A 261 14.77 17.30 1.32
CA GLY A 261 14.45 18.69 1.64
C GLY A 261 15.68 19.51 2.02
N LEU A 262 16.63 18.94 2.75
CA LEU A 262 17.92 19.58 3.06
C LEU A 262 18.77 19.72 1.81
N ASP A 263 18.84 18.66 0.99
CA ASP A 263 19.57 18.65 -0.29
C ASP A 263 19.07 19.77 -1.22
N THR A 264 17.75 19.91 -1.32
CA THR A 264 17.13 20.96 -2.15
C THR A 264 17.39 22.35 -1.59
N ARG A 265 17.28 22.55 -0.27
CA ARG A 265 17.59 23.84 0.36
C ARG A 265 19.05 24.24 0.13
N TYR A 266 19.98 23.29 0.22
CA TYR A 266 21.38 23.55 -0.06
C TYR A 266 21.60 23.96 -1.53
N ALA A 267 20.99 23.25 -2.47
CA ALA A 267 21.06 23.60 -3.89
C ALA A 267 20.55 25.04 -4.16
N ILE A 268 19.44 25.42 -3.52
CA ILE A 268 18.84 26.74 -3.66
C ILE A 268 19.75 27.82 -3.07
N SER A 269 20.15 27.68 -1.81
CA SER A 269 20.82 28.75 -1.05
C SER A 269 22.32 28.84 -1.34
N ARG A 270 22.99 27.73 -1.66
CA ARG A 270 24.46 27.68 -1.79
C ARG A 270 24.95 27.47 -3.20
N LEU A 271 24.17 26.77 -4.03
CA LEU A 271 24.59 26.43 -5.39
C LEU A 271 23.88 27.29 -6.45
N GLY A 272 23.11 28.30 -6.04
CA GLY A 272 22.46 29.23 -6.98
C GLY A 272 21.30 28.62 -7.75
N ALA A 273 20.63 27.59 -7.20
CA ALA A 273 19.45 27.01 -7.86
C ALA A 273 18.17 27.83 -7.67
N ALA A 274 18.18 28.88 -6.84
CA ALA A 274 17.00 29.71 -6.54
C ALA A 274 16.22 30.22 -7.77
N PRO A 275 16.85 30.70 -8.87
CA PRO A 275 16.10 31.16 -10.05
C PRO A 275 15.28 30.06 -10.74
N TYR A 276 15.68 28.79 -10.57
CA TYR A 276 15.12 27.62 -11.26
C TYR A 276 14.02 26.91 -10.45
N VAL A 277 13.75 27.37 -9.23
CA VAL A 277 12.77 26.75 -8.33
C VAL A 277 11.64 27.75 -8.08
N ALA A 278 10.40 27.36 -8.36
CA ALA A 278 9.21 28.16 -8.08
C ALA A 278 8.72 27.90 -6.65
N SER A 279 8.67 26.61 -6.26
CA SER A 279 8.28 26.21 -4.92
C SER A 279 9.12 25.04 -4.41
N LEU A 280 9.34 25.01 -3.09
CA LEU A 280 9.85 23.85 -2.36
C LEU A 280 8.83 23.46 -1.29
N THR A 281 8.25 22.27 -1.49
CA THR A 281 7.45 21.59 -0.48
C THR A 281 8.25 20.47 0.15
N THR A 282 8.52 20.58 1.46
CA THR A 282 9.20 19.52 2.20
C THR A 282 8.21 18.61 2.93
N ILE A 283 8.42 17.31 2.86
CA ILE A 283 7.57 16.29 3.50
C ILE A 283 8.43 15.57 4.52
N ASN A 284 8.11 15.75 5.81
CA ASN A 284 8.80 15.12 6.94
C ASN A 284 10.33 15.30 6.90
N THR A 285 10.82 16.44 6.41
CA THR A 285 12.26 16.74 6.37
C THR A 285 12.76 17.09 7.77
N PRO A 286 13.87 16.49 8.25
CA PRO A 286 14.44 16.83 9.55
C PRO A 286 15.24 18.14 9.49
N HIS A 287 14.55 19.28 9.35
CA HIS A 287 15.20 20.60 9.26
C HIS A 287 16.01 20.94 10.50
N ARG A 288 15.68 20.37 11.66
CA ARG A 288 16.40 20.56 12.94
C ARG A 288 17.04 19.26 13.44
N GLY A 289 17.30 18.33 12.52
CA GLY A 289 17.84 17.01 12.82
C GLY A 289 16.78 15.98 13.23
N CYS A 290 17.23 14.76 13.46
CA CYS A 290 16.39 13.68 13.94
C CYS A 290 17.07 12.91 15.07
N GLY A 291 16.35 12.65 16.16
CA GLY A 291 16.92 11.99 17.34
C GLY A 291 17.44 10.58 17.04
N PHE A 292 16.92 9.91 16.00
CA PHE A 292 17.44 8.62 15.54
C PHE A 292 18.90 8.71 15.07
N ALA A 293 19.28 9.79 14.38
CA ALA A 293 20.67 9.98 13.92
C ALA A 293 21.61 10.19 15.11
N ASP A 294 21.23 11.05 16.05
CA ASP A 294 22.01 11.31 17.27
C ASP A 294 22.19 10.02 18.08
N TYR A 295 21.14 9.21 18.22
CA TYR A 295 21.22 7.91 18.88
C TYR A 295 22.15 6.93 18.17
N LEU A 296 22.00 6.81 16.85
CA LEU A 296 22.79 5.88 16.04
C LEU A 296 24.27 6.19 16.20
N LEU A 297 24.64 7.46 16.21
CA LEU A 297 26.03 7.89 16.29
C LEU A 297 26.60 7.89 17.71
N GLN A 298 25.82 8.31 18.71
CA GLN A 298 26.32 8.51 20.08
C GLN A 298 26.17 7.30 21.00
N LYS A 299 25.14 6.46 20.79
CA LYS A 299 24.75 5.42 21.76
C LYS A 299 25.03 3.99 21.27
N LEU A 300 25.13 3.76 19.96
CA LEU A 300 25.39 2.41 19.45
C LEU A 300 26.89 2.06 19.48
N PRO A 301 27.26 0.81 19.87
CA PRO A 301 28.64 0.34 19.81
C PRO A 301 29.24 0.50 18.41
N ALA A 302 30.53 0.86 18.33
CA ALA A 302 31.22 1.08 17.05
C ALA A 302 31.15 -0.13 16.11
N GLY A 303 31.27 -1.34 16.65
CA GLY A 303 31.12 -2.58 15.87
C GLY A 303 29.74 -2.72 15.21
N PHE A 304 28.68 -2.37 15.95
CA PHE A 304 27.31 -2.43 15.42
C PHE A 304 27.04 -1.32 14.41
N ARG A 305 27.54 -0.09 14.65
CA ARG A 305 27.49 1.02 13.69
C ARG A 305 28.16 0.63 12.36
N ASN A 306 29.36 0.06 12.43
CA ASN A 306 30.10 -0.38 11.25
C ASN A 306 29.40 -1.54 10.51
N PHE A 307 28.79 -2.47 11.25
CA PHE A 307 27.99 -3.54 10.66
C PHE A 307 26.77 -2.98 9.91
N LEU A 308 26.02 -2.07 10.54
CA LEU A 308 24.88 -1.40 9.89
C LEU A 308 25.32 -0.63 8.65
N ALA A 309 26.36 0.20 8.76
CA ALA A 309 26.90 0.97 7.65
C ALA A 309 27.28 0.06 6.47
N LYS A 310 28.00 -1.04 6.72
CA LYS A 310 28.35 -2.02 5.68
C LYS A 310 27.10 -2.64 5.03
N LYS A 311 26.10 -3.03 5.83
CA LYS A 311 24.86 -3.64 5.33
C LYS A 311 24.05 -2.67 4.47
N TYR A 312 23.88 -1.42 4.94
CA TYR A 312 23.17 -0.38 4.20
C TYR A 312 23.92 0.03 2.93
N ASN A 313 25.23 0.30 3.01
CA ASN A 313 26.05 0.65 1.84
C ASN A 313 26.02 -0.47 0.80
N SER A 314 26.08 -1.75 1.21
CA SER A 314 25.98 -2.88 0.26
C SER A 314 24.60 -2.95 -0.42
N ALA A 315 23.52 -2.75 0.34
CA ALA A 315 22.17 -2.70 -0.23
C ALA A 315 22.03 -1.54 -1.22
N LEU A 316 22.51 -0.35 -0.85
CA LEU A 316 22.46 0.85 -1.67
C LEU A 316 23.23 0.72 -2.98
N ARG A 317 24.41 0.10 -2.96
CA ARG A 317 25.15 -0.24 -4.20
C ARG A 317 24.34 -1.14 -5.11
N LYS A 318 23.65 -2.15 -4.57
CA LYS A 318 22.74 -3.02 -5.35
C LYS A 318 21.54 -2.25 -5.91
N PHE A 319 21.09 -1.20 -5.22
CA PHE A 319 20.05 -0.28 -5.69
C PHE A 319 20.58 0.87 -6.56
N GLY A 320 21.85 0.83 -6.96
CA GLY A 320 22.43 1.71 -7.97
C GLY A 320 23.14 2.96 -7.45
N ASP A 321 23.36 3.10 -6.13
CA ASP A 321 24.25 4.16 -5.62
C ASP A 321 25.71 3.84 -5.98
N LYS A 322 26.42 4.79 -6.61
CA LYS A 322 27.80 4.61 -7.06
C LYS A 322 28.78 4.62 -5.89
N ASP A 323 28.58 5.52 -4.93
CA ASP A 323 29.45 5.69 -3.77
C ASP A 323 28.65 5.99 -2.49
N PRO A 324 27.97 4.98 -1.89
CA PRO A 324 27.13 5.23 -0.72
C PRO A 324 27.94 5.40 0.57
N ASP A 325 27.63 6.47 1.30
CA ASP A 325 28.15 6.77 2.64
C ASP A 325 27.01 6.94 3.66
N PHE A 326 26.46 5.81 4.12
CA PHE A 326 25.38 5.82 5.10
C PHE A 326 25.71 6.61 6.38
N LEU A 327 26.96 6.58 6.87
CA LEU A 327 27.31 7.30 8.10
C LEU A 327 27.41 8.79 7.88
N GLY A 328 27.97 9.24 6.75
CA GLY A 328 27.93 10.64 6.35
C GLY A 328 26.50 11.16 6.21
N ALA A 329 25.64 10.40 5.55
CA ALA A 329 24.22 10.74 5.44
C ALA A 329 23.51 10.80 6.81
N VAL A 330 23.85 9.93 7.76
CA VAL A 330 23.29 10.01 9.12
C VAL A 330 23.88 11.20 9.90
N GLN A 331 25.16 11.51 9.72
CA GLN A 331 25.82 12.67 10.35
C GLN A 331 25.14 13.99 9.97
N ASP A 332 24.77 14.15 8.69
CA ASP A 332 24.04 15.34 8.22
C ASP A 332 22.64 15.50 8.82
N LEU A 333 22.08 14.43 9.38
CA LEU A 333 20.75 14.43 10.01
C LEU A 333 20.80 14.62 11.52
N THR A 334 21.98 14.82 12.11
CA THR A 334 22.13 15.17 13.53
C THR A 334 21.61 16.59 13.80
N ALA A 335 21.13 16.83 15.03
CA ALA A 335 20.62 18.15 15.41
C ALA A 335 21.68 19.25 15.27
N SER A 336 22.94 18.96 15.64
CA SER A 336 24.05 19.91 15.53
C SER A 336 24.35 20.26 14.08
N ARG A 337 24.44 19.27 13.19
CA ARG A 337 24.76 19.50 11.78
C ARG A 337 23.61 20.22 11.06
N CYS A 338 22.36 19.88 11.37
CA CYS A 338 21.20 20.61 10.84
C CYS A 338 21.17 22.07 11.32
N ALA A 339 21.57 22.36 12.56
CA ALA A 339 21.69 23.74 13.04
C ALA A 339 22.73 24.55 12.25
N GLU A 340 23.90 23.96 12.00
CA GLU A 340 24.94 24.56 11.13
C GLU A 340 24.43 24.78 9.71
N LEU A 341 23.82 23.76 9.10
CA LEU A 341 23.26 23.86 7.75
C LEU A 341 22.19 24.96 7.67
N ASN A 342 21.33 25.11 8.68
CA ASN A 342 20.31 26.16 8.69
C ASN A 342 20.91 27.57 8.70
N GLN A 343 22.03 27.78 9.40
CA GLN A 343 22.74 29.07 9.36
C GLN A 343 23.33 29.34 7.97
N LEU A 344 23.79 28.28 7.29
CA LEU A 344 24.38 28.38 5.97
C LEU A 344 23.34 28.52 4.84
N MET A 345 22.10 28.07 5.05
CA MET A 345 21.05 27.96 4.03
C MET A 345 19.85 28.87 4.34
N PRO A 346 20.01 30.21 4.28
CA PRO A 346 18.87 31.12 4.36
C PRO A 346 17.92 30.89 3.19
N ASP A 347 16.62 31.02 3.44
CA ASP A 347 15.60 30.89 2.40
C ASP A 347 15.72 32.03 1.37
N SER A 348 15.49 31.71 0.10
CA SER A 348 15.48 32.71 -0.97
C SER A 348 14.09 33.29 -1.18
N GLU A 349 13.96 34.62 -1.23
CA GLU A 349 12.69 35.30 -1.53
C GLU A 349 12.10 34.94 -2.90
N LYS A 350 12.91 34.37 -3.80
CA LYS A 350 12.49 33.93 -5.14
C LYS A 350 11.71 32.61 -5.15
N VAL A 351 11.69 31.90 -4.01
CA VAL A 351 11.15 30.55 -3.89
C VAL A 351 10.06 30.53 -2.82
N PHE A 352 8.93 29.90 -3.13
CA PHE A 352 7.90 29.65 -2.13
C PHE A 352 8.23 28.40 -1.30
N TYR A 353 8.36 28.54 0.02
CA TYR A 353 8.64 27.42 0.92
C TYR A 353 7.41 27.05 1.76
N GLN A 354 7.14 25.75 1.81
CA GLN A 354 6.17 25.14 2.73
C GLN A 354 6.65 23.78 3.20
N SER A 355 6.09 23.30 4.31
CA SER A 355 6.33 21.93 4.76
C SER A 355 5.05 21.18 5.13
N THR A 356 5.17 19.86 5.18
CA THR A 356 4.18 18.95 5.73
C THR A 356 4.87 18.07 6.74
N ALA A 357 4.23 17.86 7.87
CA ALA A 357 4.66 16.94 8.91
C ALA A 357 3.57 15.92 9.19
N SER A 358 3.96 14.69 9.54
CA SER A 358 3.04 13.64 9.95
C SER A 358 3.44 13.11 11.33
N CYS A 359 2.53 12.44 12.02
CA CYS A 359 2.83 11.86 13.33
C CYS A 359 2.24 10.47 13.49
N MET A 360 3.00 9.56 14.10
CA MET A 360 2.55 8.28 14.61
C MET A 360 1.85 8.47 15.96
N LYS A 361 0.71 7.81 16.17
CA LYS A 361 -0.02 7.86 17.46
C LYS A 361 0.47 6.82 18.47
N ASN A 362 1.06 5.74 18.00
CA ASN A 362 1.57 4.64 18.82
C ASN A 362 2.53 3.74 18.03
N PHE A 363 3.22 2.85 18.76
CA PHE A 363 4.13 1.83 18.27
C PHE A 363 3.57 1.00 17.09
N PHE A 364 2.28 0.68 17.09
CA PHE A 364 1.65 -0.15 16.04
C PHE A 364 1.24 0.63 14.77
N SER A 365 1.58 1.91 14.69
CA SER A 365 1.28 2.75 13.52
C SER A 365 2.08 2.29 12.30
N ALA A 366 3.31 1.81 12.47
CA ALA A 366 4.19 1.34 11.41
C ALA A 366 4.79 -0.05 11.71
N PRO A 367 5.31 -0.77 10.72
CA PRO A 367 6.18 -1.92 10.98
C PRO A 367 7.60 -1.49 11.39
N PHE A 368 8.44 -2.47 11.73
CA PHE A 368 9.88 -2.26 11.94
C PHE A 368 10.55 -1.72 10.67
N PRO A 369 11.52 -0.76 10.78
CA PRO A 369 12.10 -0.22 12.02
C PRO A 369 11.35 0.98 12.63
N LEU A 370 10.39 1.58 11.93
CA LEU A 370 9.74 2.84 12.32
C LEU A 370 8.98 2.74 13.65
N ASN A 371 8.41 1.57 13.98
CA ASN A 371 7.78 1.36 15.28
C ASN A 371 8.77 1.48 16.45
N PHE A 372 9.96 0.92 16.29
CA PHE A 372 11.01 0.91 17.30
C PHE A 372 11.59 2.31 17.49
N SER A 373 11.93 2.97 16.39
CA SER A 373 12.46 4.34 16.44
C SER A 373 11.43 5.35 16.95
N HIS A 374 10.13 5.14 16.72
CA HIS A 374 9.08 5.97 17.33
C HIS A 374 9.16 5.97 18.87
N GLY A 375 9.34 4.80 19.49
CA GLY A 375 9.45 4.69 20.95
C GLY A 375 10.67 5.44 21.50
N PHE A 376 11.78 5.40 20.77
CA PHE A 376 12.99 6.14 21.12
C PHE A 376 12.81 7.65 20.95
N VAL A 377 12.38 8.10 19.77
CA VAL A 377 12.19 9.54 19.48
C VAL A 377 11.17 10.13 20.44
N LYS A 378 10.13 9.37 20.83
CA LYS A 378 9.13 9.79 21.83
C LYS A 378 9.74 10.19 23.19
N HIS A 379 10.91 9.66 23.53
CA HIS A 379 11.62 10.02 24.76
C HIS A 379 12.17 11.45 24.72
N PHE A 380 12.51 11.96 23.52
CA PHE A 380 13.07 13.30 23.32
C PHE A 380 12.01 14.28 22.80
N ASP A 381 11.16 13.83 21.87
CA ASP A 381 10.12 14.58 21.20
C ASP A 381 8.80 13.81 21.20
N ARG A 382 7.79 14.34 21.89
CA ARG A 382 6.51 13.65 22.16
C ARG A 382 5.78 13.21 20.87
N GLU A 383 5.78 14.04 19.84
CA GLU A 383 5.11 13.77 18.56
C GLU A 383 6.12 13.62 17.42
N ASN A 384 6.12 12.46 16.79
CA ASN A 384 7.05 12.12 15.70
C ASN A 384 6.44 11.10 14.74
N ASP A 385 6.99 11.03 13.53
CA ASP A 385 6.58 10.09 12.47
C ASP A 385 7.33 8.74 12.50
N GLY A 386 8.07 8.49 13.58
CA GLY A 386 8.99 7.35 13.73
C GLY A 386 10.45 7.71 13.51
N LEU A 387 10.78 8.81 12.83
CA LEU A 387 12.16 9.27 12.65
C LEU A 387 12.32 10.73 13.02
N VAL A 388 11.44 11.58 12.51
CA VAL A 388 11.49 13.04 12.60
C VAL A 388 10.38 13.53 13.52
N SER A 389 10.70 14.45 14.42
CA SER A 389 9.71 15.08 15.27
C SER A 389 8.92 16.15 14.54
N LEU A 390 7.73 16.45 15.06
CA LEU A 390 6.87 17.46 14.48
C LEU A 390 7.57 18.82 14.36
N GLU A 391 8.27 19.26 15.41
CA GLU A 391 8.98 20.54 15.43
C GLU A 391 10.19 20.57 14.48
N ALA A 392 10.90 19.44 14.35
CA ALA A 392 11.99 19.33 13.39
C ALA A 392 11.51 19.41 11.93
N ALA A 393 10.27 19.02 11.64
CA ALA A 393 9.69 19.03 10.29
C ALA A 393 9.10 20.37 9.84
N LYS A 394 8.85 21.32 10.75
CA LYS A 394 8.28 22.63 10.43
C LYS A 394 9.28 23.52 9.69
N TRP A 395 8.93 23.99 8.50
CA TRP A 395 9.73 24.94 7.71
C TRP A 395 8.88 25.76 6.75
N GLY A 396 9.39 26.94 6.36
CA GLY A 396 8.76 27.82 5.39
C GLY A 396 7.57 28.60 5.94
N SER A 397 6.80 29.20 5.03
CA SER A 397 5.67 30.07 5.34
C SER A 397 4.49 29.36 6.02
N ARG A 398 4.36 28.06 5.77
CA ARG A 398 3.28 27.22 6.33
C ARG A 398 3.76 25.79 6.53
N CYS A 399 3.29 25.16 7.62
CA CYS A 399 3.48 23.74 7.86
C CYS A 399 2.11 23.06 8.03
N ARG A 400 1.77 22.14 7.13
CA ARG A 400 0.56 21.31 7.25
C ARG A 400 0.85 20.09 8.11
N VAL A 401 0.19 19.97 9.26
CA VAL A 401 0.34 18.82 10.15
C VAL A 401 -0.76 17.80 9.86
N LEU A 402 -0.38 16.56 9.55
CA LEU A 402 -1.29 15.48 9.18
C LEU A 402 -1.57 14.56 10.37
N THR A 403 -2.82 14.55 10.83
CA THR A 403 -3.29 13.68 11.91
C THR A 403 -4.56 12.95 11.48
N PRO A 404 -4.50 11.64 11.17
CA PRO A 404 -5.69 10.92 10.76
C PRO A 404 -6.63 10.71 11.96
N PRO A 405 -7.96 10.60 11.75
CA PRO A 405 -8.92 10.39 12.84
C PRO A 405 -8.78 9.00 13.51
N GLY A 406 -8.05 8.06 12.89
CA GLY A 406 -7.89 6.69 13.37
C GLY A 406 -6.99 6.52 14.60
N ARG A 407 -6.92 5.27 15.12
CA ARG A 407 -6.01 4.89 16.21
C ARG A 407 -4.55 4.83 15.80
N LYS A 408 -4.27 4.66 14.51
CA LYS A 408 -2.91 4.71 13.96
C LYS A 408 -2.61 6.14 13.51
N GLY A 409 -1.37 6.56 13.65
CA GLY A 409 -0.88 7.78 13.00
C GLY A 409 -0.29 7.47 11.63
N ILE A 410 0.34 8.48 11.03
CA ILE A 410 1.01 8.40 9.72
C ILE A 410 2.52 8.42 9.98
N SER A 411 3.20 7.36 9.59
CA SER A 411 4.65 7.24 9.74
C SER A 411 5.42 7.89 8.59
N HIS A 412 6.72 8.04 8.80
CA HIS A 412 7.66 8.57 7.80
C HIS A 412 7.55 7.82 6.46
N GLY A 413 7.45 6.49 6.51
CA GLY A 413 7.31 5.65 5.30
C GLY A 413 5.92 5.70 4.67
N ASP A 414 4.87 6.02 5.43
CA ASP A 414 3.52 6.11 4.89
C ASP A 414 3.37 7.32 3.95
N MET A 415 4.09 8.41 4.23
CA MET A 415 4.10 9.62 3.39
C MET A 415 4.68 9.41 1.99
N ILE A 416 5.42 8.33 1.76
CA ILE A 416 5.94 7.95 0.44
C ILE A 416 5.30 6.66 -0.09
N ASP A 417 4.22 6.20 0.55
CA ASP A 417 3.53 4.97 0.21
C ASP A 417 4.46 3.73 0.21
N LEU A 418 5.44 3.70 1.11
CA LEU A 418 6.52 2.70 1.15
C LEU A 418 6.00 1.26 1.11
N PHE A 419 5.02 0.97 1.97
CA PHE A 419 4.43 -0.36 2.09
C PHE A 419 3.20 -0.58 1.20
N ARG A 420 2.78 0.43 0.43
CA ARG A 420 1.59 0.38 -0.44
C ARG A 420 0.33 -0.04 0.32
N LYS A 421 0.22 0.38 1.58
CA LYS A 421 -0.91 0.04 2.48
C LYS A 421 -1.93 1.16 2.53
N ASN A 422 -3.19 0.78 2.58
CA ASN A 422 -4.29 1.73 2.74
C ASN A 422 -4.46 2.05 4.23
N LEU A 423 -4.41 3.34 4.58
CA LEU A 423 -4.61 3.83 5.93
C LEU A 423 -6.05 4.33 6.08
N LYS A 424 -6.73 3.90 7.14
CA LYS A 424 -8.11 4.33 7.39
C LYS A 424 -8.11 5.83 7.73
N GLY A 425 -8.83 6.61 6.93
CA GLY A 425 -8.97 8.06 7.13
C GLY A 425 -7.81 8.89 6.60
N PHE A 426 -6.87 8.28 5.86
CA PHE A 426 -5.81 9.00 5.16
C PHE A 426 -5.38 8.23 3.92
N ASP A 427 -5.55 8.82 2.75
CA ASP A 427 -4.96 8.31 1.51
C ASP A 427 -3.84 9.25 1.08
N VAL A 428 -2.61 8.75 1.14
CA VAL A 428 -1.42 9.52 0.76
C VAL A 428 -1.52 10.02 -0.68
N ARG A 429 -2.12 9.25 -1.60
CA ARG A 429 -2.25 9.66 -3.00
C ARG A 429 -3.16 10.88 -3.14
N GLU A 430 -4.28 10.90 -2.43
CA GLU A 430 -5.18 12.07 -2.41
C GLU A 430 -4.50 13.28 -1.77
N PHE A 431 -3.73 13.07 -0.69
CA PHE A 431 -2.94 14.14 -0.09
C PHE A 431 -2.02 14.83 -1.11
N TYR A 432 -1.31 14.06 -1.94
CA TYR A 432 -0.45 14.64 -2.98
C TYR A 432 -1.25 15.29 -4.12
N VAL A 433 -2.41 14.73 -4.50
CA VAL A 433 -3.32 15.36 -5.49
C VAL A 433 -3.78 16.74 -4.99
N ASP A 434 -4.22 16.82 -3.73
CA ASP A 434 -4.65 18.06 -3.09
C ASP A 434 -3.48 19.06 -3.01
N LEU A 435 -2.31 18.59 -2.56
CA LEU A 435 -1.10 19.42 -2.46
C LEU A 435 -0.73 20.05 -3.81
N VAL A 436 -0.71 19.25 -4.88
CA VAL A 436 -0.37 19.74 -6.22
C VAL A 436 -1.48 20.62 -6.78
N SER A 437 -2.75 20.30 -6.51
CA SER A 437 -3.87 21.16 -6.89
C SER A 437 -3.78 22.54 -6.23
N ASP A 438 -3.37 22.59 -4.97
CA ASP A 438 -3.15 23.85 -4.25
C ASP A 438 -1.95 24.63 -4.79
N LEU A 439 -0.89 23.96 -5.27
CA LEU A 439 0.20 24.63 -5.98
C LEU A 439 -0.30 25.24 -7.30
N LYS A 440 -1.07 24.48 -8.09
CA LYS A 440 -1.69 24.97 -9.33
C LYS A 440 -2.55 26.22 -9.08
N LYS A 441 -3.41 26.20 -8.05
CA LYS A 441 -4.28 27.34 -7.67
C LYS A 441 -3.49 28.58 -7.27
N GLN A 442 -2.30 28.41 -6.72
CA GLN A 442 -1.40 29.51 -6.35
C GLN A 442 -0.58 30.04 -7.55
N GLY A 443 -0.76 29.48 -8.75
CA GLY A 443 -0.07 29.91 -9.98
C GLY A 443 1.30 29.27 -10.18
N PHE A 444 1.61 28.23 -9.42
CA PHE A 444 2.84 27.44 -9.58
C PHE A 444 2.71 26.35 -10.63
#